data_AF-A0A5N8XCF4-F1
#
_entry.id   AF-A0A5N8XCF4-F1
#
_cell.length_a   1.000
_cell.length_b   1.000
_cell.length_c   1.000
_cell.angle_alpha   90.00
_cell.angle_beta   90.00
_cell.angle_gamma   90.00
#
_symmetry.space_group_name_H-M   'P 1'
#
loop_
_entity.id
_entity.type
_entity.pdbx_description
1 polymer ?
#
loop_
_entity_poly.entity_id
_entity_poly.type
_entity_poly.pdbx_seq_one_letter_code
_entity_poly.pdbx_strand_id
1 'polypeptide(L)'
;MKVEIARHAWGSLKSLGGEDSLILRAALCDLCEAASDGDVDLAIQRIEDEAVTQGLLSESSAAAARCLVHGLYTLTGYALARSLETLAAIASGSPAPAQTAARTISERCLKEASLGFPAYCEILETSRDIDCRSAAIDLILMCGLYDPYLRPAARFALQSAISSGSLTELDDLMAASLAELDQV
;
A
#
# COMPACT_ATOMS: atom_id res chain seq x y z
N MET A 1 -12.43 -5.85 -3.07
CA MET A 1 -11.95 -4.86 -4.07
C MET A 1 -13.04 -4.28 -4.99
N LYS A 2 -13.74 -5.04 -5.85
CA LYS A 2 -14.66 -4.49 -6.90
C LYS A 2 -15.72 -3.49 -6.42
N VAL A 3 -16.30 -3.69 -5.23
CA VAL A 3 -17.27 -2.74 -4.63
C VAL A 3 -16.63 -1.38 -4.37
N GLU A 4 -15.40 -1.37 -3.86
CA GLU A 4 -14.69 -0.12 -3.59
C GLU A 4 -14.30 0.58 -4.90
N ILE A 5 -13.89 -0.17 -5.93
CA ILE A 5 -13.67 0.39 -7.27
C ILE A 5 -14.94 1.09 -7.78
N ALA A 6 -16.13 0.49 -7.63
CA ALA A 6 -17.37 1.09 -8.11
C ALA A 6 -17.78 2.36 -7.35
N ARG A 7 -17.27 2.57 -6.13
CA ARG A 7 -17.64 3.70 -5.27
C ARG A 7 -17.00 5.02 -5.70
N HIS A 8 -15.83 4.99 -6.36
CA HIS A 8 -15.10 6.19 -6.72
C HIS A 8 -15.56 6.80 -8.06
N ALA A 9 -15.59 8.14 -8.13
CA ALA A 9 -15.89 8.88 -9.35
C ALA A 9 -14.63 9.05 -10.22
N TRP A 10 -14.13 7.95 -10.80
CA TRP A 10 -12.84 7.91 -11.52
C TRP A 10 -12.70 8.94 -12.64
N GLY A 11 -13.79 9.28 -13.35
CA GLY A 11 -13.78 10.31 -14.39
C GLY A 11 -13.48 11.74 -13.88
N SER A 12 -13.57 11.97 -12.57
CA SER A 12 -13.26 13.26 -11.93
C SER A 12 -11.90 13.30 -11.24
N LEU A 13 -11.26 12.14 -11.04
CA LEU A 13 -9.95 12.05 -10.42
C LEU A 13 -8.87 12.21 -11.50
N LYS A 14 -7.77 12.86 -11.13
CA LYS A 14 -6.61 13.01 -12.01
C LYS A 14 -5.55 11.96 -11.75
N SER A 15 -5.10 11.30 -12.81
CA SER A 15 -3.91 10.44 -12.77
C SER A 15 -2.62 11.25 -12.88
N LEU A 16 -1.47 10.59 -12.82
CA LEU A 16 -0.16 11.24 -12.97
C LEU A 16 -0.01 12.01 -14.29
N GLY A 17 -0.63 11.53 -15.37
CA GLY A 17 -0.67 12.22 -16.67
C GLY A 17 -1.56 13.47 -16.69
N GLY A 18 -2.35 13.72 -15.64
CA GLY A 18 -3.34 14.81 -15.59
C GLY A 18 -4.65 14.52 -16.33
N GLU A 19 -4.78 13.33 -16.91
CA GLU A 19 -5.99 12.81 -17.54
C GLU A 19 -6.96 12.24 -16.49
N ASP A 20 -8.14 11.82 -16.91
CA ASP A 20 -9.06 11.12 -16.02
C ASP A 20 -8.51 9.74 -15.62
N SER A 21 -8.92 9.23 -14.46
CA SER A 21 -8.39 7.97 -13.92
C SER A 21 -9.18 6.75 -14.38
N LEU A 22 -9.76 6.76 -15.59
CA LEU A 22 -10.47 5.59 -16.12
C LEU A 22 -9.53 4.43 -16.46
N ILE A 23 -8.28 4.71 -16.84
CA ILE A 23 -7.25 3.69 -17.07
C ILE A 23 -6.91 2.98 -15.75
N LEU A 24 -6.67 3.75 -14.68
CA LEU A 24 -6.44 3.20 -13.34
C LEU A 24 -7.61 2.34 -12.87
N ARG A 25 -8.86 2.79 -13.09
CA ARG A 25 -10.05 1.98 -12.79
C ARG A 25 -10.03 0.65 -13.53
N ALA A 26 -9.72 0.67 -14.83
CA ALA A 26 -9.65 -0.55 -15.65
C ALA A 26 -8.55 -1.48 -15.12
N ALA A 27 -7.36 -0.96 -14.82
CA ALA A 27 -6.26 -1.75 -14.28
C ALA A 27 -6.60 -2.40 -12.92
N LEU A 28 -7.32 -1.70 -12.04
CA LEU A 28 -7.81 -2.28 -10.78
C LEU A 28 -8.86 -3.38 -11.00
N CYS A 29 -9.69 -3.27 -12.04
CA CYS A 29 -10.61 -4.34 -12.44
C CYS A 29 -9.85 -5.53 -13.02
N ASP A 30 -8.87 -5.29 -13.90
CA ASP A 30 -8.01 -6.30 -14.50
C ASP A 30 -7.28 -7.09 -13.40
N LEU A 31 -6.74 -6.41 -12.38
CA LEU A 31 -6.12 -7.07 -11.23
C LEU A 31 -7.08 -7.99 -10.47
N CYS A 32 -8.38 -7.64 -10.38
CA CYS A 32 -9.38 -8.51 -9.76
C CYS A 32 -9.71 -9.75 -10.59
N GLU A 33 -9.38 -9.75 -11.89
CA GLU A 33 -9.73 -10.79 -12.87
C GLU A 33 -8.50 -11.52 -13.42
N ALA A 34 -7.30 -11.12 -12.97
CA ALA A 34 -6.03 -11.71 -13.38
C ALA A 34 -6.02 -13.21 -13.12
N ALA A 35 -5.67 -13.99 -14.15
CA ALA A 35 -5.65 -15.44 -14.11
C ALA A 35 -4.21 -16.00 -14.14
N SER A 36 -3.22 -15.13 -14.33
CA SER A 36 -1.81 -15.47 -14.40
C SER A 36 -0.95 -14.37 -13.78
N ASP A 37 0.28 -14.73 -13.40
CA ASP A 37 1.25 -13.76 -12.87
C ASP A 37 1.55 -12.65 -13.88
N GLY A 38 1.54 -12.95 -15.18
CA GLY A 38 1.69 -11.94 -16.24
C GLY A 38 0.52 -10.95 -16.31
N ASP A 39 -0.71 -11.38 -16.04
CA ASP A 39 -1.87 -10.48 -15.96
C ASP A 39 -1.76 -9.58 -14.72
N VAL A 40 -1.28 -10.13 -13.60
CA VAL A 40 -1.00 -9.39 -12.36
C VAL A 40 0.03 -8.30 -12.64
N ASP A 41 1.16 -8.63 -13.26
CA ASP A 41 2.22 -7.67 -13.55
C ASP A 41 1.74 -6.54 -14.46
N LEU A 42 1.00 -6.87 -15.53
CA LEU A 42 0.44 -5.87 -16.43
C LEU A 42 -0.56 -4.94 -15.72
N ALA A 43 -1.40 -5.48 -14.84
CA ALA A 43 -2.37 -4.68 -14.09
C ALA A 43 -1.67 -3.79 -13.06
N ILE A 44 -0.70 -4.34 -12.31
CA ILE A 44 0.07 -3.62 -11.30
C ILE A 44 0.91 -2.51 -11.93
N GLN A 45 1.62 -2.79 -13.02
CA GLN A 45 2.40 -1.78 -13.73
C GLN A 45 1.52 -0.59 -14.14
N ARG A 46 0.32 -0.84 -14.67
CA ARG A 46 -0.63 0.23 -15.02
C ARG A 46 -1.15 0.98 -13.80
N ILE A 47 -1.37 0.29 -12.68
CA ILE A 47 -1.75 0.95 -11.43
C ILE A 47 -0.64 1.89 -10.98
N GLU A 48 0.62 1.46 -11.02
CA GLU A 48 1.79 2.27 -10.66
C GLU A 48 1.98 3.46 -11.62
N ASP A 49 1.91 3.24 -12.93
CA ASP A 49 2.05 4.29 -13.94
C ASP A 49 1.01 5.42 -13.77
N GLU A 50 -0.20 5.08 -13.30
CA GLU A 50 -1.28 6.06 -13.11
C GLU A 50 -1.33 6.65 -11.70
N ALA A 51 -0.99 5.87 -10.67
CA ALA A 51 -1.14 6.23 -9.27
C ALA A 51 0.18 6.59 -8.58
N VAL A 52 1.26 5.85 -8.82
CA VAL A 52 2.55 6.10 -8.17
C VAL A 52 3.73 5.73 -9.05
N THR A 53 4.45 6.73 -9.56
CA THR A 53 5.63 6.52 -10.40
C THR A 53 6.82 7.23 -9.78
N GLN A 54 7.89 6.48 -9.49
CA GLN A 54 9.13 7.02 -8.91
C GLN A 54 8.88 7.83 -7.62
N GLY A 55 7.95 7.34 -6.78
CA GLY A 55 7.55 8.00 -5.54
C GLY A 55 6.67 9.24 -5.73
N LEU A 56 6.23 9.58 -6.95
CA LEU A 56 5.30 10.67 -7.20
C LEU A 56 3.86 10.16 -7.20
N LEU A 57 3.00 10.79 -6.40
CA LEU A 57 1.58 10.46 -6.26
C LEU A 57 0.70 11.33 -7.17
N SER A 58 -0.32 10.71 -7.76
CA SER A 58 -1.46 11.38 -8.40
C SER A 58 -2.56 11.76 -7.39
N GLU A 59 -3.56 12.52 -7.83
CA GLU A 59 -4.78 12.74 -7.05
C GLU A 59 -5.54 11.43 -6.80
N SER A 60 -5.50 10.52 -7.77
CA SER A 60 -6.20 9.23 -7.73
C SER A 60 -5.55 8.16 -6.84
N SER A 61 -4.33 8.40 -6.34
CA SER A 61 -3.56 7.43 -5.56
C SER A 61 -4.25 7.03 -4.27
N ALA A 62 -4.95 7.95 -3.61
CA ALA A 62 -5.72 7.62 -2.41
C ALA A 62 -6.87 6.64 -2.72
N ALA A 63 -7.53 6.78 -3.87
CA ALA A 63 -8.57 5.85 -4.30
C ALA A 63 -7.98 4.48 -4.66
N ALA A 64 -6.81 4.44 -5.31
CA ALA A 64 -6.08 3.21 -5.57
C ALA A 64 -5.69 2.49 -4.26
N ALA A 65 -5.07 3.20 -3.32
CA ALA A 65 -4.70 2.67 -2.01
C ALA A 65 -5.91 2.04 -1.30
N ARG A 66 -7.03 2.77 -1.28
CA ARG A 66 -8.29 2.29 -0.69
C ARG A 66 -8.80 1.01 -1.36
N CYS A 67 -8.74 0.93 -2.69
CA CYS A 67 -9.12 -0.26 -3.44
C CYS A 67 -8.21 -1.46 -3.13
N LEU A 68 -6.89 -1.24 -3.09
CA LEU A 68 -5.90 -2.28 -2.77
C LEU A 68 -6.06 -2.79 -1.34
N VAL A 69 -6.27 -1.92 -0.35
CA VAL A 69 -6.62 -2.29 1.03
C VAL A 69 -7.84 -3.21 1.07
N HIS A 70 -8.90 -2.84 0.33
CA HIS A 70 -10.08 -3.69 0.19
C HIS A 70 -9.84 -4.98 -0.61
N GLY A 71 -8.72 -5.08 -1.32
CA GLY A 71 -8.30 -6.26 -2.06
C GLY A 71 -7.53 -7.28 -1.22
N LEU A 72 -6.87 -6.86 -0.14
CA LEU A 72 -6.01 -7.73 0.68
C LEU A 72 -6.72 -8.99 1.20
N TYR A 73 -8.02 -8.91 1.49
CA TYR A 73 -8.82 -10.05 1.96
C TYR A 73 -9.23 -11.04 0.86
N THR A 74 -9.00 -10.69 -0.41
CA THR A 74 -9.43 -11.48 -1.57
C THR A 74 -8.28 -11.89 -2.48
N LEU A 75 -7.20 -11.11 -2.50
CA LEU A 75 -6.00 -11.39 -3.27
C LEU A 75 -5.13 -12.40 -2.52
N THR A 76 -4.45 -13.27 -3.27
CA THR A 76 -3.60 -14.33 -2.70
C THR A 76 -2.36 -14.52 -3.56
N GLY A 77 -1.31 -15.11 -2.99
CA GLY A 77 -0.07 -15.44 -3.71
C GLY A 77 0.55 -14.20 -4.34
N TYR A 78 0.99 -14.32 -5.59
CA TYR A 78 1.71 -13.26 -6.29
C TYR A 78 0.92 -11.94 -6.38
N ALA A 79 -0.39 -11.99 -6.62
CA ALA A 79 -1.24 -10.80 -6.67
C ALA A 79 -1.27 -10.03 -5.33
N LEU A 80 -1.24 -10.75 -4.20
CA LEU A 80 -1.17 -10.13 -2.88
C LEU A 80 0.18 -9.45 -2.66
N ALA A 81 1.28 -10.13 -2.98
CA ALA A 81 2.64 -9.60 -2.84
C ALA A 81 2.78 -8.29 -3.61
N ARG A 82 2.48 -8.30 -4.92
CA ARG A 82 2.56 -7.12 -5.78
C ARG A 82 1.64 -5.99 -5.30
N SER A 83 0.43 -6.31 -4.82
CA SER A 83 -0.49 -5.30 -4.30
C SER A 83 0.01 -4.63 -3.02
N LEU A 84 0.67 -5.38 -2.13
CA LEU A 84 1.27 -4.83 -0.90
C LEU A 84 2.45 -3.92 -1.24
N GLU A 85 3.32 -4.33 -2.16
CA GLU A 85 4.44 -3.51 -2.62
C GLU A 85 3.96 -2.18 -3.24
N THR A 86 2.98 -2.24 -4.15
CA THR A 86 2.37 -1.02 -4.73
C THR A 86 1.72 -0.15 -3.66
N LEU A 87 1.06 -0.77 -2.66
CA LEU A 87 0.46 -0.03 -1.55
C LEU A 87 1.52 0.65 -0.66
N ALA A 88 2.66 -0.01 -0.43
CA ALA A 88 3.80 0.56 0.30
C ALA A 88 4.42 1.73 -0.49
N ALA A 89 4.52 1.61 -1.81
CA ALA A 89 4.96 2.70 -2.69
C ALA A 89 3.99 3.90 -2.63
N ILE A 90 2.68 3.66 -2.61
CA ILE A 90 1.68 4.73 -2.44
C ILE A 90 1.80 5.38 -1.05
N ALA A 91 1.97 4.58 0.02
CA ALA A 91 2.05 5.08 1.38
C ALA A 91 3.30 5.94 1.63
N SER A 92 4.43 5.58 1.03
CA SER A 92 5.71 6.30 1.12
C SER A 92 5.86 7.44 0.09
N GLY A 93 4.94 7.54 -0.86
CA GLY A 93 4.99 8.51 -1.95
C GLY A 93 4.80 9.97 -1.52
N SER A 94 5.35 10.86 -2.34
CA SER A 94 5.21 12.31 -2.26
C SER A 94 4.36 12.83 -3.43
N PRO A 95 3.61 13.93 -3.27
CA PRO A 95 2.81 14.49 -4.35
C PRO A 95 3.67 14.92 -5.54
N ALA A 96 3.17 14.74 -6.77
CA ALA A 96 3.85 15.28 -7.95
C ALA A 96 3.94 16.83 -7.89
N PRO A 97 5.07 17.45 -8.28
CA PRO A 97 5.31 18.89 -8.11
C PRO A 97 4.28 19.82 -8.76
N ALA A 98 3.61 19.36 -9.81
CA ALA A 98 2.61 20.12 -10.55
C ALA A 98 1.24 20.21 -9.85
N GLN A 99 1.05 19.53 -8.71
CA GLN A 99 -0.24 19.46 -8.04
C GLN A 99 -0.37 20.50 -6.92
N THR A 100 -1.30 21.44 -7.10
CA THR A 100 -1.59 22.55 -6.17
C THR A 100 -2.08 22.11 -4.79
N ALA A 101 -2.48 20.85 -4.63
CA ALA A 101 -2.96 20.25 -3.39
C ALA A 101 -1.96 19.28 -2.74
N ALA A 102 -0.67 19.42 -3.06
CA ALA A 102 0.44 18.51 -2.71
C ALA A 102 0.34 17.85 -1.31
N ARG A 103 0.30 18.65 -0.23
CA ARG A 103 0.31 18.10 1.14
C ARG A 103 -0.90 17.22 1.46
N THR A 104 -2.06 17.54 0.89
CA THR A 104 -3.29 16.78 1.13
C THR A 104 -3.31 15.41 0.48
N ILE A 105 -2.49 15.18 -0.56
CA ILE A 105 -2.50 13.93 -1.31
C ILE A 105 -1.80 12.82 -0.52
N SER A 106 -0.56 13.04 -0.05
CA SER A 106 0.15 12.06 0.76
C SER A 106 -0.61 11.74 2.06
N GLU A 107 -1.14 12.77 2.73
CA GLU A 107 -1.96 12.56 3.95
C GLU A 107 -3.22 11.72 3.66
N ARG A 108 -3.90 11.93 2.53
CA ARG A 108 -5.03 11.09 2.11
C ARG A 108 -4.60 9.67 1.76
N CYS A 109 -3.48 9.49 1.07
CA CYS A 109 -2.96 8.17 0.71
C CYS A 109 -2.62 7.35 1.96
N LEU A 110 -1.88 7.96 2.89
CA LEU A 110 -1.56 7.36 4.19
C LEU A 110 -2.83 7.02 4.97
N LYS A 111 -3.78 7.94 5.05
CA LYS A 111 -5.08 7.68 5.70
C LYS A 111 -5.77 6.45 5.13
N GLU A 112 -5.84 6.32 3.80
CA GLU A 112 -6.49 5.17 3.17
C GLU A 112 -5.68 3.89 3.37
N ALA A 113 -4.35 3.94 3.26
CA ALA A 113 -3.46 2.81 3.52
C ALA A 113 -3.55 2.33 4.98
N SER A 114 -3.67 3.23 5.96
CA SER A 114 -3.78 2.88 7.38
C SER A 114 -5.04 2.08 7.73
N LEU A 115 -6.06 2.11 6.88
CA LEU A 115 -7.26 1.30 7.08
C LEU A 115 -7.00 -0.21 6.90
N GLY A 116 -5.89 -0.56 6.24
CA GLY A 116 -5.40 -1.94 6.13
C GLY A 116 -4.53 -2.41 7.30
N PHE A 117 -4.26 -1.56 8.31
CA PHE A 117 -3.32 -1.87 9.39
C PHE A 117 -3.51 -3.26 10.03
N PRO A 118 -4.74 -3.69 10.41
CA PRO A 118 -4.94 -5.02 10.96
C PRO A 118 -4.52 -6.16 10.01
N ALA A 119 -4.74 -6.00 8.70
CA ALA A 119 -4.35 -6.99 7.71
C ALA A 119 -2.83 -7.07 7.56
N TYR A 120 -2.10 -5.96 7.64
CA TYR A 120 -0.63 -5.98 7.58
C TYR A 120 -0.04 -6.75 8.77
N CYS A 121 -0.56 -6.53 9.98
CA CYS A 121 -0.15 -7.30 11.15
C CYS A 121 -0.41 -8.80 10.97
N GLU A 122 -1.60 -9.17 10.48
CA GLU A 122 -1.93 -10.57 10.20
C GLU A 122 -1.02 -11.17 9.13
N ILE A 123 -0.71 -10.44 8.06
CA ILE A 123 0.19 -10.86 6.98
C ILE A 123 1.62 -11.07 7.50
N LEU A 124 2.12 -10.15 8.33
CA LEU A 124 3.43 -10.28 8.98
C LEU A 124 3.51 -11.58 9.79
N GLU A 125 2.48 -11.87 10.58
CA GLU A 125 2.42 -13.06 11.43
C GLU A 125 2.24 -14.36 10.63
N THR A 126 1.36 -14.38 9.64
CA THR A 126 0.83 -15.64 9.07
C THR A 126 1.29 -15.97 7.65
N SER A 127 1.74 -14.99 6.87
CA SER A 127 2.21 -15.23 5.50
C SER A 127 3.42 -16.15 5.50
N ARG A 128 3.63 -16.92 4.43
CA ARG A 128 4.90 -17.67 4.19
C ARG A 128 5.79 -17.00 3.16
N ASP A 129 5.28 -15.95 2.53
CA ASP A 129 5.94 -15.20 1.49
C ASP A 129 6.71 -14.05 2.13
N ILE A 130 8.03 -14.02 1.88
CA ILE A 130 8.94 -13.03 2.44
C ILE A 130 8.65 -11.62 1.90
N ASP A 131 8.22 -11.52 0.63
CA ASP A 131 7.94 -10.25 -0.02
C ASP A 131 6.68 -9.61 0.58
N CYS A 132 5.65 -10.42 0.81
CA CYS A 132 4.45 -10.00 1.53
C CYS A 132 4.79 -9.49 2.95
N ARG A 133 5.69 -10.18 3.67
CA ARG A 133 6.08 -9.80 5.03
C ARG A 133 6.92 -8.53 5.05
N SER A 134 7.85 -8.37 4.10
CA SER A 134 8.65 -7.15 3.94
C SER A 134 7.75 -5.95 3.68
N ALA A 135 6.85 -6.04 2.70
CA ALA A 135 5.92 -4.95 2.39
C ALA A 135 4.96 -4.66 3.57
N ALA A 136 4.55 -5.68 4.33
CA ALA A 136 3.76 -5.48 5.53
C ALA A 136 4.52 -4.71 6.63
N ILE A 137 5.82 -4.95 6.80
CA ILE A 137 6.67 -4.18 7.74
C ILE A 137 6.69 -2.70 7.34
N ASP A 138 6.94 -2.41 6.07
CA ASP A 138 6.94 -1.03 5.56
C ASP A 138 5.58 -0.35 5.81
N LEU A 139 4.48 -1.05 5.52
CA LEU A 139 3.13 -0.51 5.74
C LEU A 139 2.83 -0.30 7.23
N ILE A 140 3.24 -1.21 8.11
CA ILE A 140 3.11 -1.07 9.57
C ILE A 140 3.88 0.15 10.07
N LEU A 141 5.13 0.32 9.61
CA LEU A 141 5.96 1.49 9.89
C LEU A 141 5.24 2.78 9.47
N MET A 142 4.84 2.87 8.20
CA MET A 142 4.19 4.06 7.65
C MET A 142 2.90 4.40 8.41
N CYS A 143 2.12 3.41 8.82
CA CYS A 143 0.93 3.62 9.66
C CYS A 143 1.28 4.18 11.04
N GLY A 144 2.32 3.66 11.70
CA GLY A 144 2.75 4.12 13.02
C GLY A 144 3.41 5.51 13.02
N LEU A 145 4.08 5.88 11.92
CA LEU A 145 4.60 7.23 11.71
C LEU A 145 3.48 8.23 11.47
N TYR A 146 2.46 7.85 10.69
CA TYR A 146 1.33 8.71 10.34
C TYR A 146 0.34 8.91 11.51
N ASP A 147 -0.10 7.84 12.17
CA ASP A 147 -1.13 7.88 13.21
C ASP A 147 -0.55 7.53 14.60
N PRO A 148 -0.48 8.51 15.52
CA PRO A 148 -0.03 8.28 16.90
C PRO A 148 -0.83 7.21 17.65
N TYR A 149 -2.10 6.96 17.29
CA TYR A 149 -2.90 5.91 17.91
C TYR A 149 -2.52 4.50 17.42
N LEU A 150 -1.98 4.39 16.20
CA LEU A 150 -1.47 3.12 15.65
C LEU A 150 -0.02 2.86 16.06
N ARG A 151 0.76 3.89 16.41
CA ARG A 151 2.18 3.76 16.77
C ARG A 151 2.47 2.69 17.84
N PRO A 152 1.77 2.62 18.98
CA PRO A 152 2.03 1.58 19.98
C PRO A 152 1.77 0.17 19.44
N ALA A 153 0.73 0.01 18.62
CA ALA A 153 0.40 -1.28 18.01
C ALA A 153 1.42 -1.68 16.94
N ALA A 154 1.90 -0.73 16.13
CA ALA A 154 2.96 -0.96 15.15
C ALA A 154 4.25 -1.43 15.82
N ARG A 155 4.67 -0.74 16.89
CA ARG A 155 5.82 -1.16 17.71
C ARG A 155 5.63 -2.57 18.27
N PHE A 156 4.46 -2.85 18.84
CA PHE A 156 4.16 -4.16 19.40
C PHE A 156 4.25 -5.26 18.35
N ALA A 157 3.69 -5.06 17.16
CA ALA A 157 3.72 -6.03 16.07
C ALA A 157 5.16 -6.35 15.64
N LEU A 158 5.97 -5.32 15.35
CA LEU A 158 7.37 -5.49 14.93
C LEU A 158 8.24 -6.12 16.03
N GLN A 159 8.07 -5.68 17.29
CA GLN A 159 8.81 -6.24 18.42
C GLN A 159 8.46 -7.72 18.66
N SER A 160 7.17 -8.07 18.52
CA SER A 160 6.70 -9.45 18.68
C SER A 160 7.23 -10.35 17.57
N ALA A 161 7.26 -9.84 16.34
CA ALA A 161 7.83 -10.53 15.19
C ALA A 161 9.33 -10.86 15.39
N ILE A 162 10.15 -9.88 15.80
CA ILE A 162 11.57 -10.10 16.16
C ILE A 162 11.68 -11.13 17.29
N SER A 163 10.91 -10.95 18.36
CA SER A 163 11.00 -11.81 19.55
C SER A 163 10.61 -13.26 19.29
N SER A 164 9.82 -13.52 18.24
CA SER A 164 9.45 -14.87 17.83
C SER A 164 10.61 -15.66 17.20
N GLY A 165 11.63 -14.96 16.68
CA GLY A 165 12.76 -15.56 15.96
C GLY A 165 12.38 -16.25 14.64
N SER A 166 11.15 -16.07 14.16
CA SER A 166 10.64 -16.73 12.95
C SER A 166 10.97 -16.01 11.64
N LEU A 167 11.54 -14.79 11.74
CA LEU A 167 11.75 -13.84 10.65
C LEU A 167 13.17 -13.27 10.62
N THR A 168 14.17 -14.09 10.93
CA THR A 168 15.57 -13.63 11.06
C THR A 168 16.11 -12.90 9.84
N GLU A 169 15.60 -13.20 8.65
CA GLU A 169 15.97 -12.53 7.39
C GLU A 169 15.48 -11.07 7.30
N LEU A 170 14.47 -10.70 8.09
CA LEU A 170 13.88 -9.36 8.14
C LEU A 170 14.19 -8.63 9.45
N ASP A 171 15.02 -9.20 10.34
CA ASP A 171 15.34 -8.61 11.64
C ASP A 171 15.93 -7.19 11.52
N ASP A 172 16.84 -6.98 10.56
CA ASP A 172 17.44 -5.66 10.33
C ASP A 172 16.40 -4.62 9.89
N LEU A 173 15.47 -5.02 9.01
CA LEU A 173 14.38 -4.15 8.54
C LEU A 173 13.42 -3.80 9.68
N MET A 174 13.03 -4.79 10.49
CA MET A 174 12.15 -4.58 11.64
C MET A 174 12.83 -3.71 12.71
N ALA A 175 14.12 -3.92 12.96
CA ALA A 175 14.90 -3.12 13.92
C ALA A 175 15.04 -1.66 13.45
N ALA A 176 15.32 -1.43 12.17
CA ALA A 176 15.34 -0.09 11.59
C ALA A 176 13.98 0.60 11.71
N SER A 177 12.90 -0.12 11.35
CA SER A 177 11.52 0.39 11.46
C SER A 177 11.16 0.76 12.90
N LEU A 178 11.54 -0.06 13.89
CA LEU A 178 11.35 0.26 15.30
C LEU A 178 12.13 1.51 15.71
N ALA A 179 13.39 1.63 15.29
CA ALA A 179 14.20 2.80 15.59
C ALA A 179 13.60 4.11 15.02
N GLU A 180 12.94 4.04 13.86
CA GLU A 180 12.21 5.18 13.29
C GLU A 180 10.96 5.55 14.10
N LEU A 181 10.17 4.56 14.52
CA LEU A 181 8.98 4.78 15.36
C LEU A 181 9.32 5.39 16.74
N ASP A 182 10.56 5.24 17.20
CA ASP A 182 11.04 5.75 18.49
C ASP A 182 11.46 7.22 18.43
N GLN A 183 11.62 7.78 17.23
CA GLN A 183 12.08 9.16 17.01
C GLN A 183 10.95 10.19 16.90
N VAL A 184 9.68 9.75 16.88
CA VAL A 184 8.46 10.57 16.68
C VAL A 184 7.61 10.64 17.94
#